data_AF-A0A2V5W821-F1
#
_entry.id   AF-A0A2V5W821-F1
#
_cell.length_a   1.000
_cell.length_b   1.000
_cell.length_c   1.000
_cell.angle_alpha   90.00
_cell.angle_beta   90.00
_cell.angle_gamma   90.00
#
_symmetry.space_group_name_H-M   'P 1'
#
loop_
_entity.id
_entity.type
_entity.pdbx_description
1 polymer ?
#
loop_
_entity_poly.entity_id
_entity_poly.type
_entity_poly.pdbx_seq_one_letter_code
_entity_poly.pdbx_strand_id
1 'polypeptide(L)' 'MYGSRDIEDIVTVTDGRKSIVADVANSSADVRKFIADGFSALMQHPDFGEALFGHLSAVFGARNRVEEVKQKFVDISGLK' A
#
# COMPACT_ATOMS: atom_id res chain seq x y z
N MET A 1 12.34 -4.25 -21.24
CA MET A 1 10.97 -3.83 -20.88
C MET A 1 10.65 -4.49 -19.54
N TYR A 2 10.78 -3.76 -18.43
CA TYR A 2 10.46 -4.24 -17.07
C TYR A 2 9.45 -3.26 -16.46
N GLY A 3 8.22 -3.25 -16.99
CA GLY A 3 7.14 -2.40 -16.50
C GLY A 3 6.25 -3.16 -15.50
N SER A 4 6.70 -3.32 -14.25
CA SER A 4 5.94 -4.04 -13.21
C SER A 4 6.23 -3.52 -11.80
N ARG A 5 6.45 -2.21 -11.62
CA ARG A 5 6.53 -1.60 -10.29
C ARG A 5 5.95 -0.19 -10.27
N ASP A 6 4.76 -0.07 -10.83
CA ASP A 6 3.98 1.14 -10.64
C ASP A 6 3.17 0.99 -9.34
N ILE A 7 2.82 2.11 -8.71
CA ILE A 7 2.02 2.16 -7.47
C ILE A 7 0.75 1.30 -7.55
N GLU A 8 0.22 1.12 -8.76
CA GLU A 8 -0.93 0.29 -9.10
C GLU A 8 -0.83 -1.16 -8.56
N ASP A 9 0.32 -1.81 -8.73
CA ASP A 9 0.53 -3.19 -8.28
C ASP A 9 0.50 -3.27 -6.75
N ILE A 10 1.11 -2.28 -6.09
CA ILE A 10 1.18 -2.20 -4.63
C ILE A 10 -0.22 -1.98 -4.05
N VAL A 11 -1.00 -1.07 -4.65
CA VAL A 11 -2.38 -0.82 -4.24
C VAL A 11 -3.24 -2.07 -4.46
N THR A 12 -3.09 -2.75 -5.60
CA THR A 12 -3.84 -3.98 -5.92
C THR A 12 -3.58 -5.09 -4.91
N VAL A 13 -2.31 -5.32 -4.54
CA VAL A 13 -1.95 -6.32 -3.53
C VAL A 13 -2.48 -5.92 -2.15
N THR A 14 -2.35 -4.64 -1.78
CA THR A 14 -2.75 -4.14 -0.46
C THR A 14 -4.27 -4.17 -0.27
N ASP A 15 -5.02 -3.84 -1.31
CA ASP A 15 -6.48 -3.93 -1.33
C ASP A 15 -6.94 -5.40 -1.23
N GLY A 16 -6.42 -6.27 -2.10
CA GLY A 16 -6.89 -7.65 -2.21
C GLY A 16 -6.45 -8.58 -1.07
N ARG A 17 -5.33 -8.30 -0.40
CA ARG A 17 -4.76 -9.19 0.63
C ARG A 17 -5.05 -8.67 2.04
N LYS A 18 -6.12 -9.18 2.65
CA LYS A 18 -6.52 -8.82 4.02
C LYS A 18 -5.44 -9.04 5.07
N SER A 19 -4.59 -10.06 4.91
CA SER A 19 -3.52 -10.40 5.85
C SER A 19 -2.23 -9.61 5.66
N ILE A 20 -2.13 -8.70 4.68
CA ILE A 20 -0.85 -8.10 4.26
C ILE A 20 -0.09 -7.45 5.41
N VAL A 21 -0.78 -6.76 6.32
CA VAL A 21 -0.15 -6.12 7.49
C VAL A 21 0.50 -7.17 8.40
N ALA A 22 -0.22 -8.26 8.70
CA ALA A 22 0.30 -9.35 9.53
C ALA A 22 1.44 -10.11 8.82
N ASP A 23 1.35 -10.28 7.50
CA ASP A 23 2.38 -10.94 6.71
C ASP A 23 3.69 -10.16 6.73
N VAL A 24 3.62 -8.83 6.61
CA VAL A 24 4.80 -7.95 6.73
C VAL A 24 5.32 -7.94 8.17
N ALA A 25 4.44 -7.88 9.17
CA ALA A 25 4.84 -7.90 10.58
C ALA A 25 5.62 -9.18 10.96
N ASN A 26 5.22 -10.33 10.42
CA ASN A 26 5.85 -11.63 10.68
C ASN A 26 7.08 -11.92 9.81
N SER A 27 7.45 -11.01 8.90
CA SER A 27 8.66 -11.15 8.09
C SER A 27 9.94 -10.86 8.88
N SER A 28 11.11 -11.23 8.33
CA SER A 28 12.40 -10.93 8.95
C SER A 28 12.58 -9.43 9.13
N ALA A 29 13.39 -9.02 10.12
CA ALA A 29 13.57 -7.60 10.45
C ALA A 29 14.01 -6.75 9.24
N ASP A 30 14.94 -7.27 8.43
CA ASP A 30 15.44 -6.56 7.25
C ASP A 30 14.35 -6.39 6.19
N VAL A 31 13.52 -7.42 5.96
CA VAL A 31 12.42 -7.39 5.00
C VAL A 31 11.33 -6.44 5.47
N ARG A 32 10.91 -6.56 6.73
CA ARG A 32 9.90 -5.68 7.32
C ARG A 32 10.32 -4.22 7.25
N LYS A 33 11.58 -3.93 7.61
CA LYS A 33 12.15 -2.59 7.52
C LYS A 33 12.15 -2.06 6.09
N PHE A 34 12.63 -2.86 5.13
CA PHE A 34 12.65 -2.47 3.72
C PHE A 34 11.24 -2.13 3.19
N ILE A 35 10.26 -2.96 3.52
CA ILE A 35 8.87 -2.75 3.12
C ILE A 35 8.29 -1.50 3.81
N ALA A 36 8.48 -1.34 5.12
CA ALA A 36 7.99 -0.18 5.87
C ALA A 36 8.57 1.15 5.36
N ASP A 37 9.87 1.17 5.05
CA ASP A 37 10.55 2.34 4.49
C ASP A 37 10.03 2.64 3.06
N GLY A 38 9.80 1.60 2.24
CA GLY A 38 9.20 1.74 0.91
C GLY A 38 7.78 2.32 0.96
N PHE A 39 6.91 1.80 1.82
CA PHE A 39 5.55 2.33 2.01
C PHE A 39 5.59 3.78 2.53
N SER A 40 6.52 4.10 3.43
CA SER A 40 6.73 5.48 3.90
C SER A 40 7.10 6.42 2.75
N ALA A 41 8.01 6.01 1.86
CA ALA A 41 8.42 6.81 0.72
C ALA A 41 7.27 7.03 -0.29
N LEU A 42 6.44 6.01 -0.54
CA LEU A 42 5.28 6.14 -1.43
C LEU A 42 4.26 7.14 -0.89
N MET A 43 3.97 7.12 0.41
CA MET A 43 3.03 8.07 1.03
C MET A 43 3.54 9.52 1.02
N GLN A 44 4.85 9.74 0.89
CA GLN A 44 5.45 11.06 0.79
C GLN A 44 5.40 11.63 -0.65
N HIS A 45 5.03 10.81 -1.65
CA HIS A 45 4.90 11.29 -3.02
C HIS A 45 3.68 12.22 -3.13
N PRO A 46 3.80 13.42 -3.75
CA PRO A 46 2.71 14.39 -3.85
C PRO A 46 1.42 13.82 -4.46
N ASP A 47 1.59 12.97 -5.47
CA ASP A 47 0.47 12.40 -6.23
C ASP A 47 -0.13 11.13 -5.60
N PHE A 48 0.37 10.69 -4.43
CA PHE A 48 -0.05 9.42 -3.81
C PHE A 48 -1.56 9.34 -3.59
N GLY A 49 -2.16 10.41 -3.05
CA GLY A 49 -3.59 10.44 -2.77
C GLY A 49 -4.45 10.37 -4.03
N GLU A 50 -4.03 11.05 -5.10
CA GLU A 50 -4.73 11.05 -6.39
C GLU A 50 -4.58 9.69 -7.09
N ALA A 51 -3.37 9.14 -7.13
CA ALA A 51 -3.10 7.82 -7.71
C ALA A 51 -3.90 6.72 -6.98
N LEU A 52 -3.94 6.76 -5.65
CA LEU A 52 -4.69 5.80 -4.85
C LEU A 52 -6.20 5.90 -5.09
N PHE A 53 -6.75 7.13 -5.12
CA PHE A 53 -8.16 7.34 -5.41
C PHE A 53 -8.50 6.91 -6.83
N GLY A 54 -7.71 7.34 -7.82
CA GLY A 54 -7.89 7.00 -9.23
C GLY A 54 -7.98 5.50 -9.45
N HIS A 55 -7.04 4.73 -8.87
CA HIS A 55 -7.02 3.27 -9.01
C HIS A 55 -8.23 2.56 -8.39
N LEU A 56 -8.71 3.05 -7.24
CA LEU A 56 -9.79 2.41 -6.50
C LEU A 56 -11.19 2.91 -6.88
N SER A 57 -11.28 4.01 -7.65
CA SER A 57 -12.53 4.73 -7.95
C SER A 57 -13.51 4.02 -8.88
N ALA A 58 -13.09 2.96 -9.59
CA ALA A 58 -13.89 2.28 -10.61
C ALA A 58 -15.13 1.51 -10.09
N VAL A 59 -15.35 1.45 -8.77
CA VAL A 59 -16.38 0.58 -8.15
C VAL A 59 -17.21 1.35 -7.12
N PHE A 60 -18.51 1.06 -7.03
CA PHE A 60 -19.35 1.51 -5.90
C PHE A 60 -18.70 1.15 -4.55
N GLY A 61 -18.63 2.10 -3.63
CA GLY A 61 -17.94 1.92 -2.35
C GLY A 61 -16.44 2.23 -2.36
N ALA A 62 -15.90 2.80 -3.44
CA ALA A 62 -14.50 3.21 -3.57
C ALA A 62 -13.97 4.00 -2.37
N ARG A 63 -14.77 4.88 -1.76
CA ARG A 63 -14.35 5.66 -0.58
C ARG A 63 -13.95 4.76 0.60
N ASN A 64 -14.69 3.68 0.86
CA ASN A 64 -14.36 2.76 1.95
C ASN A 64 -13.06 1.99 1.64
N ARG A 65 -12.88 1.58 0.39
CA ARG A 65 -11.65 0.89 -0.07
C ARG A 65 -10.42 1.80 0.00
N VAL A 66 -10.56 3.06 -0.40
CA VAL A 66 -9.48 4.06 -0.31
C VAL A 66 -9.05 4.21 1.15
N GLU A 67 -9.98 4.36 2.08
CA GLU A 67 -9.63 4.52 3.49
C GLU A 67 -9.06 3.22 4.09
N GLU A 68 -9.58 2.04 3.72
CA GLU A 68 -9.00 0.75 4.15
C GLU A 68 -7.55 0.57 3.65
N VAL A 69 -7.30 0.86 2.38
CA VAL A 69 -5.95 0.76 1.81
C VAL A 69 -5.02 1.80 2.42
N LYS A 70 -5.47 3.05 2.60
CA LYS A 70 -4.66 4.07 3.32
C LYS A 70 -4.29 3.59 4.72
N GLN A 71 -5.23 3.00 5.46
CA GLN A 71 -4.94 2.50 6.80
C GLN A 71 -3.88 1.39 6.77
N LYS A 72 -3.98 0.45 5.83
CA LYS A 72 -2.94 -0.59 5.66
C LYS A 72 -1.57 0.01 5.33
N PHE A 73 -1.51 1.07 4.52
CA PHE A 73 -0.26 1.77 4.22
C PHE A 73 0.35 2.39 5.48
N VAL A 74 -0.47 3.04 6.30
CA VAL A 74 -0.07 3.61 7.60
C VAL A 74 0.45 2.51 8.51
N ASP A 75 -0.31 1.42 8.68
CA ASP A 75 0.06 0.30 9.55
C ASP A 75 1.40 -0.31 9.12
N ILE A 76 1.59 -0.59 7.83
CA ILE A 76 2.83 -1.15 7.29
C ILE A 76 4.01 -0.19 7.48
N SER A 77 3.83 1.11 7.25
CA SER A 77 4.89 2.11 7.44
C SER A 77 5.37 2.21 8.89
N GLY A 78 4.51 1.84 9.85
CA GLY A 78 4.79 1.85 11.28
C GLY A 78 5.52 0.60 11.80
N LEU A 79 5.65 -0.46 11.00
CA LEU A 79 6.22 -1.76 11.43
C LEU A 79 7.76 -1.79 11.56
N LYS A 80 8.42 -0.65 11.78
CA LYS A 80 9.89 -0.52 11.83
C LYS A 80 10.53 -1.43 12.88
#